data_AF-A0A7C7JRI4-F1
#
_entry.id   AF-A0A7C7JRI4-F1
#
_cell.length_a   1.000
_cell.length_b   1.000
_cell.length_c   1.000
_cell.angle_alpha   90.00
_cell.angle_beta   90.00
_cell.angle_gamma   90.00
#
_symmetry.space_group_name_H-M   'P 1'
#
loop_
_entity.id
_entity.type
_entity.pdbx_description
1 polymer ?
#
loop_
_entity_poly.entity_id
_entity_poly.type
_entity_poly.pdbx_seq_one_letter_code
_entity_poly.pdbx_strand_id
1 'polypeptide(L)'
;VPWGIRCGMTELTRDEVIARVKDGESLEGEDLSGLDLRRANLSGADLRGTKLSGADLTGAYLGQANLRGTKLTGANLGETDLGGGLSLGSLSPSSARMDPGSCTSI
;
A
#
# COMPACT_ATOMS: atom_id res chain seq x y z
N VAL A 1 13.89 -21.21 -18.31
CA VAL A 1 12.93 -21.44 -17.20
C VAL A 1 13.65 -21.08 -15.91
N PRO A 2 13.10 -20.19 -15.07
CA PRO A 2 11.98 -20.65 -14.27
C PRO A 2 10.96 -19.55 -13.99
N TRP A 3 9.76 -19.72 -14.54
CA TRP A 3 8.56 -19.37 -13.79
C TRP A 3 8.55 -20.32 -12.60
N GLY A 4 9.21 -19.87 -11.53
CA GLY A 4 9.38 -20.61 -10.30
C GLY A 4 8.03 -20.81 -9.67
N ILE A 5 7.42 -21.95 -10.01
CA ILE A 5 6.42 -22.61 -9.20
C ILE A 5 7.07 -22.80 -7.81
N ARG A 6 6.93 -21.83 -6.91
CA ARG A 6 7.02 -22.09 -5.48
C ARG A 6 5.63 -22.51 -5.04
N CYS A 7 5.45 -23.83 -5.15
CA CYS A 7 4.44 -24.55 -4.39
C CYS A 7 4.72 -24.31 -2.91
N GLY A 8 3.77 -23.66 -2.23
CA GLY A 8 3.86 -23.28 -0.82
C GLY A 8 3.26 -21.90 -0.64
N MET A 9 1.98 -21.86 -0.32
CA MET A 9 1.29 -20.69 0.23
C MET A 9 2.13 -19.99 1.32
N THR A 10 1.90 -18.68 1.43
CA THR A 10 2.14 -17.76 2.57
C THR A 10 3.30 -16.79 2.42
N GLU A 11 2.93 -15.51 2.24
CA GLU A 11 3.73 -14.29 2.39
C GLU A 11 4.65 -13.92 1.21
N LEU A 12 4.14 -13.03 0.34
CA LEU A 12 4.99 -12.27 -0.58
C LEU A 12 5.98 -11.45 0.24
N THR A 13 7.27 -11.49 -0.10
CA THR A 13 8.27 -10.67 0.60
C THR A 13 8.34 -9.27 -0.01
N ARG A 14 8.92 -8.32 0.73
CA ARG A 14 9.17 -6.95 0.27
C ARG A 14 9.84 -6.90 -1.11
N ASP A 15 10.91 -7.68 -1.30
CA ASP A 15 11.67 -7.69 -2.55
C ASP A 15 10.85 -8.30 -3.69
N GLU A 16 10.04 -9.31 -3.41
CA GLU A 16 9.14 -9.93 -4.40
C GLU A 16 8.12 -8.91 -4.89
N VAL A 17 7.51 -8.14 -3.98
CA VAL A 17 6.56 -7.07 -4.33
C VAL A 17 7.23 -6.03 -5.23
N ILE A 18 8.43 -5.59 -4.89
CA ILE A 18 9.18 -4.61 -5.69
C ILE A 18 9.55 -5.18 -7.07
N ALA A 19 9.93 -6.46 -7.16
CA ALA A 19 10.21 -7.12 -8.42
C ALA A 19 8.96 -7.14 -9.31
N ARG A 20 7.80 -7.54 -8.77
CA ARG A 20 6.53 -7.59 -9.49
C ARG A 20 6.10 -6.20 -10.00
N VAL A 21 6.27 -5.15 -9.19
CA VAL A 21 6.03 -3.77 -9.64
C VAL A 21 6.97 -3.35 -10.76
N LYS A 22 8.26 -3.74 -10.69
CA LYS A 22 9.22 -3.47 -11.77
C LYS A 22 8.85 -4.16 -13.07
N ASP A 23 8.31 -5.37 -12.99
CA ASP A 23 7.79 -6.12 -14.14
C ASP A 23 6.42 -5.61 -14.62
N GLY A 24 5.79 -4.67 -13.90
CA GLY A 24 4.46 -4.14 -14.21
C GLY A 24 3.34 -5.15 -13.94
N GLU A 25 3.58 -6.14 -13.06
CA GLU A 25 2.57 -7.11 -12.67
C GLU A 25 1.49 -6.49 -11.77
N SER A 26 0.26 -6.98 -11.93
CA SER A 26 -0.84 -6.59 -11.06
C SER A 26 -0.78 -7.36 -9.73
N LEU A 27 -0.89 -6.62 -8.62
CA LEU A 27 -0.96 -7.11 -7.26
C LEU A 27 -2.41 -7.03 -6.74
N GLU A 28 -3.38 -7.10 -7.65
CA GLU A 28 -4.80 -6.97 -7.35
C GLU A 28 -5.27 -8.11 -6.43
N GLY A 29 -5.85 -7.77 -5.28
CA GLY A 29 -6.40 -8.73 -4.32
C GLY A 29 -5.39 -9.51 -3.48
N GLU A 30 -4.08 -9.25 -3.63
CA GLU A 30 -3.03 -9.91 -2.84
C GLU A 30 -3.13 -9.56 -1.34
N ASP A 31 -2.65 -10.46 -0.49
CA ASP A 31 -2.56 -10.24 0.96
C ASP A 31 -1.15 -9.81 1.35
N LEU A 32 -0.99 -8.51 1.57
CA LEU A 32 0.25 -7.86 1.99
C LEU A 32 0.13 -7.29 3.41
N SER A 33 -0.79 -7.83 4.21
CA SER A 33 -1.02 -7.36 5.57
C SER A 33 0.20 -7.60 6.46
N GLY A 34 0.54 -6.61 7.30
CA GLY A 34 1.69 -6.68 8.21
C GLY A 34 3.08 -6.65 7.55
N LEU A 35 3.19 -6.50 6.22
CA LEU A 35 4.48 -6.45 5.54
C LEU A 35 5.25 -5.15 5.77
N ASP A 36 6.57 -5.26 5.85
CA ASP A 36 7.49 -4.13 5.87
C ASP A 36 7.84 -3.69 4.44
N LEU A 37 7.18 -2.63 3.99
CA LEU A 37 7.35 -2.00 2.68
C LEU A 37 7.96 -0.59 2.81
N ARG A 38 8.68 -0.30 3.90
CA ARG A 38 9.25 1.03 4.16
C ARG A 38 10.20 1.47 3.05
N ARG A 39 9.99 2.61 2.40
CA ARG A 39 10.81 3.06 1.25
C ARG A 39 10.80 2.10 0.06
N ALA A 40 9.79 1.23 -0.06
CA ALA A 40 9.57 0.44 -1.26
C ALA A 40 9.13 1.35 -2.42
N ASN A 41 9.56 1.03 -3.64
CA ASN A 41 9.07 1.70 -4.83
C ASN A 41 7.89 0.92 -5.41
N LEU A 42 6.69 1.40 -5.11
CA LEU A 42 5.40 0.90 -5.59
C LEU A 42 4.78 1.86 -6.61
N SER A 43 5.58 2.73 -7.22
CA SER A 43 5.09 3.74 -8.15
C SER A 43 4.50 3.07 -9.39
N GLY A 44 3.29 3.46 -9.79
CA GLY A 44 2.56 2.85 -10.89
C GLY A 44 2.04 1.43 -10.60
N ALA A 45 2.20 0.92 -9.38
CA ALA A 45 1.74 -0.42 -9.02
C ALA A 45 0.22 -0.52 -9.04
N ASP A 46 -0.30 -1.65 -9.51
CA ASP A 46 -1.73 -1.94 -9.46
C ASP A 46 -2.07 -2.69 -8.17
N LEU A 47 -2.51 -1.95 -7.15
CA LEU A 47 -2.83 -2.42 -5.80
C LEU A 47 -4.35 -2.40 -5.55
N ARG A 48 -5.13 -2.71 -6.59
CA ARG A 48 -6.60 -2.76 -6.47
C ARG A 48 -7.03 -3.89 -5.55
N GLY A 49 -7.91 -3.62 -4.59
CA GLY A 49 -8.44 -4.65 -3.70
C GLY A 49 -7.41 -5.35 -2.78
N THR A 50 -6.15 -4.94 -2.79
CA THR A 50 -5.06 -5.55 -1.99
C THR A 50 -5.29 -5.29 -0.51
N LYS A 51 -4.85 -6.22 0.35
CA LYS A 51 -4.89 -6.01 1.81
C LYS A 51 -3.52 -5.54 2.28
N LEU A 52 -3.44 -4.32 2.79
CA LEU A 52 -2.24 -3.71 3.37
C LEU A 52 -2.46 -3.40 4.86
N SER A 53 -3.38 -4.13 5.51
CA SER A 53 -3.76 -3.84 6.89
C SER A 53 -2.56 -4.11 7.81
N GLY A 54 -2.17 -3.12 8.62
CA GLY A 54 -0.98 -3.20 9.47
C GLY A 54 0.36 -3.18 8.74
N ALA A 55 0.40 -2.97 7.42
CA ALA A 55 1.65 -2.90 6.67
C ALA A 55 2.40 -1.59 6.97
N ASP A 56 3.73 -1.62 7.01
CA ASP A 56 4.56 -0.43 7.18
C ASP A 56 5.03 0.07 5.81
N LEU A 57 4.42 1.15 5.35
CA LEU A 57 4.74 1.82 4.10
C LEU A 57 5.58 3.08 4.35
N THR A 58 6.20 3.26 5.51
CA THR A 58 6.89 4.52 5.85
C THR A 58 7.93 4.91 4.78
N GLY A 59 7.79 6.08 4.19
CA GLY A 59 8.66 6.56 3.11
C GLY A 59 8.51 5.84 1.77
N ALA A 60 7.51 4.99 1.58
CA ALA A 60 7.27 4.28 0.33
C ALA A 60 6.80 5.24 -0.79
N TYR A 61 7.19 4.91 -2.01
CA TYR A 61 6.79 5.66 -3.21
C TYR A 61 5.58 4.97 -3.84
N LEU A 62 4.43 5.63 -3.79
CA LEU A 62 3.14 5.17 -4.33
C LEU A 62 2.67 6.10 -5.46
N GLY A 63 3.59 6.86 -6.06
CA GLY A 63 3.26 7.80 -7.13
C GLY A 63 2.60 7.07 -8.29
N GLN A 64 1.44 7.54 -8.73
CA GLN A 64 0.65 6.90 -9.80
C GLN A 64 0.17 5.46 -9.50
N ALA A 65 0.31 4.96 -8.26
CA ALA A 65 -0.19 3.64 -7.88
C ALA A 65 -1.72 3.61 -7.81
N ASN A 66 -2.33 2.51 -8.23
CA ASN A 66 -3.78 2.33 -8.17
C ASN A 66 -4.20 1.68 -6.86
N LEU A 67 -4.65 2.50 -5.90
CA LEU A 67 -5.10 2.06 -4.58
C LEU A 67 -6.64 1.90 -4.49
N ARG A 68 -7.32 1.63 -5.61
CA ARG A 68 -8.78 1.51 -5.59
C ARG A 68 -9.22 0.25 -4.84
N GLY A 69 -9.95 0.43 -3.74
CA GLY A 69 -10.48 -0.68 -2.94
C GLY A 69 -9.46 -1.38 -2.03
N THR A 70 -8.26 -0.82 -1.90
CA THR A 70 -7.20 -1.36 -1.05
C THR A 70 -7.52 -1.16 0.43
N LYS A 71 -7.27 -2.17 1.27
CA LYS A 71 -7.52 -2.10 2.72
C LYS A 71 -6.26 -1.69 3.47
N LEU A 72 -6.18 -0.41 3.84
CA LEU A 72 -5.06 0.19 4.57
C LEU A 72 -5.30 0.31 6.09
N THR A 73 -6.23 -0.46 6.66
CA THR A 73 -6.58 -0.38 8.08
C THR A 73 -5.36 -0.64 8.97
N GLY A 74 -4.92 0.37 9.73
CA GLY A 74 -3.73 0.27 10.59
C GLY A 74 -2.40 0.29 9.85
N ALA A 75 -2.37 0.56 8.55
CA ALA A 75 -1.13 0.70 7.79
C ALA A 75 -0.40 2.00 8.18
N ASN A 76 0.92 1.94 8.28
CA ASN A 76 1.75 3.12 8.53
C ASN A 76 2.13 3.79 7.20
N LEU A 77 1.55 4.97 6.93
CA LEU A 77 1.79 5.75 5.70
C LEU A 77 2.69 6.97 5.95
N GLY A 78 3.42 7.03 7.08
CA GLY A 78 4.32 8.14 7.39
C GLY A 78 5.30 8.42 6.26
N GLU A 79 5.51 9.69 5.89
CA GLU A 79 6.48 10.08 4.85
C GLU A 79 6.27 9.43 3.46
N THR A 80 5.14 8.77 3.20
CA THR A 80 4.85 8.20 1.88
C THR A 80 4.72 9.29 0.82
N ASP A 81 5.21 8.99 -0.38
CA ASP A 81 5.07 9.86 -1.54
C ASP A 81 3.97 9.32 -2.46
N LEU A 82 2.82 10.00 -2.47
CA LEU A 82 1.67 9.65 -3.31
C LEU A 82 1.75 10.27 -4.73
N GLY A 83 2.89 10.85 -5.11
CA GLY A 83 3.13 11.39 -6.46
C GLY A 83 2.43 12.72 -6.78
N GLY A 84 1.82 13.36 -5.77
CA GLY A 84 1.11 14.64 -5.91
C GLY A 84 1.67 15.79 -5.06
N GLY A 85 2.84 15.63 -4.43
CA GLY A 85 3.43 16.64 -3.55
C GLY A 85 2.87 16.66 -2.11
N LEU A 86 1.94 15.75 -1.78
CA LEU A 86 1.47 15.54 -0.42
C LEU A 86 2.31 14.44 0.24
N SER A 87 3.45 14.82 0.81
CA SER A 87 4.18 13.92 1.70
C SER A 87 3.45 13.90 3.04
N LEU A 88 2.84 12.76 3.40
CA LEU A 88 2.04 12.58 4.61
C LEU A 88 2.87 12.76 5.91
N GLY A 89 4.18 12.95 5.82
CA GLY A 89 5.07 13.26 6.95
C GLY A 89 4.83 14.63 7.61
N SER A 90 4.06 15.53 7.00
CA SER A 90 3.69 16.83 7.61
C SER A 90 2.42 16.77 8.49
N LEU A 91 1.65 15.68 8.45
CA LEU A 91 0.47 15.55 9.31
C LEU A 91 0.91 14.94 10.64
N SER A 92 1.17 15.80 11.62
CA SER A 92 1.26 15.39 13.02
C SER A 92 0.07 14.48 13.36
N PRO A 93 0.26 13.31 14.00
CA PRO A 93 -0.78 12.28 14.17
C PRO A 93 -1.95 12.69 15.08
N SER A 94 -2.06 13.97 15.45
CA SER A 94 -3.07 14.49 16.37
C SER A 94 -4.42 14.85 15.72
N SER A 95 -4.65 14.59 14.43
CA SER A 95 -5.90 15.02 13.75
C SER A 95 -6.58 14.01 12.82
N ALA A 96 -6.30 12.72 12.95
CA ALA A 96 -7.16 11.70 12.34
C ALA A 96 -8.43 11.45 13.19
N ARG A 97 -9.25 12.48 13.40
CA ARG A 97 -10.66 12.29 13.77
C ARG A 97 -11.42 12.06 12.47
N MET A 98 -11.62 10.78 12.10
CA MET A 98 -12.76 10.42 11.27
C MET A 98 -13.98 10.47 12.17
N ASP A 99 -14.77 11.54 12.09
CA ASP A 99 -16.10 11.59 12.69
C ASP A 99 -17.05 10.72 11.84
N PRO A 100 -17.54 9.57 12.33
CA PRO A 100 -18.54 8.78 11.62
C PRO A 100 -19.90 9.43 11.85
N GLY A 101 -20.27 10.40 11.03
CA GLY A 101 -21.63 10.92 11.05
C GLY A 101 -21.76 12.36 10.61
N SER A 102 -21.96 12.56 9.31
CA SER A 102 -22.76 13.68 8.86
C SER A 102 -23.90 13.14 8.01
N CYS A 103 -24.93 12.65 8.70
CA CYS A 103 -26.27 12.66 8.12
C CYS A 103 -26.65 14.14 7.91
N THR A 104 -26.38 14.70 6.74
CA THR A 104 -27.04 15.93 6.31
C THR A 104 -28.44 15.55 5.85
N SER A 105 -29.38 15.61 6.79
CA SER A 105 -30.80 15.71 6.50
C SER A 105 -31.23 17.11 6.88
N ILE A 106 -31.53 17.94 5.88
CA ILE A 106 -32.49 19.05 5.95
C ILE A 106 -33.23 19.06 4.61
#